data_AF-A0A7D9DLL4-F1
#
_entry.id   AF-A0A7D9DLL4-F1
#
_cell.length_a   1.000
_cell.length_b   1.000
_cell.length_c   1.000
_cell.angle_alpha   90.00
_cell.angle_beta   90.00
_cell.angle_gamma   90.00
#
_symmetry.space_group_name_H-M   'P 1'
#
loop_
_entity.id
_entity.type
_entity.pdbx_description
1 polymer ?
#
loop_
_entity_poly.entity_id
_entity_poly.type
_entity_poly.pdbx_seq_one_letter_code
_entity_poly.pdbx_strand_id
1 'polypeptide(L)'
;MIDFLKDRKQRVTVDGITTEFLKINRGVPQGTVLGPILFSIMVNDIKPVNPINELCKFDDDITIEASGYDEDDTGAEEVENTIVLNMNKTYEMIVCGRTSIPLPSCIPSIKRKT
;
A
#
# COMPACT_ATOMS: atom_id res chain seq x y z
N MET A 1 1.76 21.24 -11.03
CA MET A 1 2.20 20.02 -10.31
C MET A 1 3.70 20.06 -10.03
N ILE A 2 4.56 20.31 -11.03
CA ILE A 2 6.01 20.41 -10.85
C ILE A 2 6.40 21.47 -9.81
N ASP A 3 5.82 22.67 -9.88
CA ASP A 3 6.10 23.74 -8.90
C ASP A 3 5.65 23.37 -7.49
N PHE A 4 4.55 22.59 -7.35
CA PHE A 4 4.07 22.15 -6.05
C PHE A 4 5.08 21.22 -5.35
N LEU A 5 5.84 20.42 -6.09
CA LEU A 5 6.81 19.48 -5.54
C LEU A 5 8.22 20.08 -5.38
N LYS A 6 8.47 21.28 -5.92
CA LYS A 6 9.79 21.90 -6.00
C LYS A 6 10.12 22.71 -4.73
N ASP A 7 11.39 22.67 -4.31
CA ASP A 7 11.99 23.49 -3.23
C ASP A 7 11.20 23.58 -1.92
N ARG A 8 10.47 22.53 -1.60
CA ARG A 8 9.60 22.47 -0.43
C ARG A 8 10.39 22.42 0.87
N LYS A 9 9.82 23.04 1.90
CA LYS A 9 10.33 23.02 3.27
C LYS A 9 9.18 22.81 4.27
N GLN A 10 9.47 22.22 5.42
CA GLN A 10 8.53 22.05 6.53
C GLN A 10 9.14 22.51 7.86
N ARG A 11 8.30 22.90 8.81
CA ARG A 11 8.66 23.15 10.21
C ARG A 11 7.48 22.79 11.10
N VAL A 12 7.72 22.63 12.39
CA VAL A 12 6.68 22.28 13.36
C VAL A 12 6.63 23.34 14.46
N THR A 13 5.43 23.67 14.92
CA THR A 13 5.20 24.52 16.09
C THR A 13 4.39 23.75 17.13
N VAL A 14 4.91 23.62 18.34
CA VAL A 14 4.25 22.97 19.49
C VAL A 14 4.44 23.86 20.71
N ASP A 15 3.37 24.15 21.44
CA ASP A 15 3.38 24.96 22.68
C ASP A 15 4.14 26.31 22.54
N GLY A 16 4.00 26.96 21.38
CA GLY A 16 4.65 28.23 21.07
C GLY A 16 6.12 28.12 20.66
N ILE A 17 6.74 26.94 20.74
CA ILE A 17 8.10 26.68 20.26
C ILE A 17 8.03 26.26 18.79
N THR A 18 8.81 26.91 17.94
CA THR A 18 8.84 26.66 16.49
C THR A 18 10.22 26.20 16.04
N THR A 19 10.28 25.14 15.24
CA THR A 19 11.54 24.65 14.66
C THR A 19 11.97 25.50 13.45
N GLU A 20 13.25 25.37 13.09
CA GLU A 20 13.73 25.85 11.79
C GLU A 20 13.06 25.11 10.62
N PHE A 21 13.11 25.72 9.43
CA PHE A 21 12.64 25.10 8.20
C PHE A 21 13.61 24.02 7.71
N LEU A 22 13.09 22.82 7.48
CA LEU A 22 13.80 21.69 6.90
C LEU A 22 13.34 21.42 5.46
N LYS A 23 14.28 21.19 4.54
CA LYS A 23 13.96 20.82 3.16
C LYS A 23 13.30 19.44 3.11
N ILE A 24 12.26 19.29 2.29
CA ILE A 24 11.55 18.01 2.10
C ILE A 24 11.61 17.56 0.65
N ASN A 25 11.87 16.27 0.45
CA ASN A 25 11.92 15.61 -0.85
C ASN A 25 10.94 14.44 -0.98
N ARG A 26 10.15 14.15 0.07
CA ARG A 26 9.19 13.04 0.13
C ARG A 26 7.87 13.50 0.76
N GLY A 27 6.80 12.77 0.46
CA GLY A 27 5.46 13.04 0.97
C GLY A 27 4.85 14.35 0.48
N VAL A 28 3.61 14.62 0.85
CA VAL A 28 2.88 15.87 0.58
C VAL A 28 2.13 16.28 1.85
N PRO A 29 1.91 17.57 2.12
CA PRO A 29 1.13 17.98 3.30
C PRO A 29 -0.31 17.47 3.21
N GLN A 30 -0.82 16.92 4.31
CA GLN A 30 -2.20 16.48 4.42
C GLN A 30 -3.15 17.68 4.33
N GLY A 31 -4.31 17.49 3.70
CA GLY A 31 -5.30 18.56 3.48
C GLY A 31 -5.03 19.45 2.27
N THR A 32 -4.00 19.13 1.47
CA THR A 32 -3.79 19.79 0.17
C THR A 32 -4.73 19.23 -0.89
N VAL A 33 -5.27 20.08 -1.75
CA VAL A 33 -6.13 19.66 -2.88
C VAL A 33 -5.39 18.74 -3.85
N LEU A 34 -4.09 18.97 -4.04
CA LEU A 34 -3.25 18.16 -4.92
C LEU A 34 -2.76 16.86 -4.27
N GLY A 35 -2.82 16.74 -2.94
CA GLY A 35 -2.31 15.59 -2.20
C GLY A 35 -2.92 14.27 -2.67
N PRO A 36 -4.26 14.14 -2.69
CA PRO A 36 -4.93 12.92 -3.17
C PRO A 36 -4.58 12.57 -4.61
N ILE A 37 -4.52 13.55 -5.52
CA ILE A 37 -4.17 13.31 -6.94
C ILE A 37 -2.74 12.77 -7.07
N LEU A 38 -1.80 13.39 -6.35
CA LEU A 38 -0.40 12.96 -6.35
C LEU A 38 -0.23 11.57 -5.72
N PHE A 39 -1.00 11.28 -4.68
CA PHE A 39 -1.03 9.98 -4.05
C PHE A 39 -1.58 8.91 -5.01
N SER A 40 -2.69 9.17 -5.70
CA SER A 40 -3.24 8.27 -6.72
C SER A 40 -2.23 7.96 -7.83
N ILE A 41 -1.49 8.96 -8.31
CA ILE A 41 -0.43 8.76 -9.32
C ILE A 41 0.69 7.89 -8.75
N MET A 42 1.12 8.13 -7.51
CA MET A 42 2.18 7.35 -6.86
C MET A 42 1.78 5.87 -6.69
N VAL A 43 0.56 5.58 -6.23
CA VAL A 43 0.09 4.19 -6.06
C VAL A 43 -0.34 3.54 -7.37
N ASN A 44 -0.48 4.31 -8.46
CA ASN A 44 -0.86 3.76 -9.76
C ASN A 44 0.18 2.77 -10.29
N ASP A 45 1.46 3.01 -10.01
CA ASP A 45 2.57 2.17 -10.48
C ASP A 45 2.69 0.85 -9.70
N ILE A 46 2.01 0.73 -8.55
CA ILE A 46 1.93 -0.51 -7.79
C ILE A 46 1.15 -1.56 -8.60
N LYS A 47 1.76 -2.73 -8.76
CA LYS A 47 1.28 -3.86 -9.56
C LYS A 47 1.50 -5.18 -8.83
N PRO A 48 0.69 -6.20 -9.14
CA PRO A 48 0.95 -7.54 -8.67
C PRO A 48 2.20 -8.10 -9.38
N VAL A 49 3.02 -8.89 -8.68
CA VAL A 49 4.18 -9.59 -9.24
C VAL A 49 3.71 -10.68 -10.20
N ASN A 50 2.65 -11.41 -9.82
CA ASN A 50 1.97 -12.34 -10.70
C ASN A 50 0.90 -11.58 -11.51
N PRO A 51 1.04 -11.49 -12.85
CA PRO A 51 0.09 -10.75 -13.69
C PRO A 51 -1.29 -11.39 -13.80
N ILE A 52 -1.46 -12.64 -13.32
CA ILE A 52 -2.76 -13.33 -13.26
C ILE A 52 -3.60 -12.79 -12.10
N ASN A 53 -2.97 -12.27 -11.05
CA ASN A 53 -3.65 -11.79 -9.86
C ASN A 53 -4.25 -10.40 -10.11
N GLU A 54 -5.43 -10.17 -9.55
CA GLU A 54 -6.11 -8.89 -9.67
C GLU A 54 -5.74 -7.98 -8.48
N LEU A 55 -5.47 -6.70 -8.78
CA LEU A 55 -5.11 -5.71 -7.78
C LEU A 55 -6.21 -4.64 -7.67
N CYS A 56 -6.88 -4.60 -6.52
CA CYS A 56 -7.82 -3.54 -6.18
C CYS A 56 -7.13 -2.50 -5.29
N LYS A 57 -7.29 -1.21 -5.63
CA LYS A 57 -6.66 -0.08 -4.91
C LYS A 57 -7.73 0.93 -4.51
N PHE A 58 -7.76 1.28 -3.23
CA PHE A 58 -8.67 2.31 -2.71
C PHE A 58 -7.96 3.11 -1.62
N ASP A 59 -7.65 4.38 -1.91
CA ASP A 59 -6.82 5.21 -1.03
C ASP A 59 -5.53 4.46 -0.64
N ASP A 60 -5.24 4.30 0.66
CA ASP A 60 -4.07 3.56 1.16
C ASP A 60 -4.27 2.03 1.26
N ASP A 61 -5.49 1.53 1.01
CA ASP A 61 -5.80 0.11 1.01
C ASP A 61 -5.53 -0.53 -0.36
N ILE A 62 -4.88 -1.69 -0.31
CA ILE A 62 -4.58 -2.52 -1.48
C ILE A 62 -5.03 -3.95 -1.18
N THR A 63 -5.78 -4.54 -2.09
CA THR A 63 -6.22 -5.94 -2.04
C THR A 63 -5.71 -6.67 -3.27
N ILE A 64 -5.07 -7.82 -3.07
CA ILE A 64 -4.71 -8.74 -4.14
C ILE A 64 -5.70 -9.91 -4.09
N GLU A 65 -6.31 -10.22 -5.21
CA GLU A 65 -7.16 -11.38 -5.40
C GLU A 65 -6.43 -12.38 -6.30
N ALA A 66 -6.20 -13.58 -5.75
CA ALA A 66 -5.66 -14.72 -6.45
C ALA A 66 -6.78 -15.76 -6.63
N SER A 67 -7.03 -16.16 -7.88
CA SER A 67 -8.06 -17.16 -8.21
C SER A 67 -7.40 -18.44 -8.74
N GLY A 68 -7.72 -19.58 -8.12
CA GLY A 68 -7.06 -20.85 -8.42
C GLY A 68 -5.89 -21.11 -7.49
N TYR A 69 -5.63 -22.39 -7.22
CA TYR A 69 -4.51 -22.79 -6.37
C TYR A 69 -3.28 -22.98 -7.25
N ASP A 70 -2.35 -22.03 -7.21
CA ASP A 70 -0.96 -22.25 -7.63
C ASP A 70 -0.10 -22.30 -6.37
N GLU A 71 0.69 -23.38 -6.22
CA GLU A 71 1.55 -23.61 -5.04
C GLU A 71 2.62 -22.52 -4.87
N ASP A 72 2.89 -21.75 -5.92
CA ASP A 72 3.89 -20.68 -5.98
C ASP A 72 3.34 -19.28 -5.63
N ASP A 73 2.04 -19.13 -5.35
CA ASP A 73 1.40 -17.82 -5.09
C ASP A 73 1.57 -17.39 -3.62
N THR A 74 2.74 -16.83 -3.31
CA THR A 74 3.09 -16.28 -2.00
C THR A 74 2.65 -14.83 -1.88
N GLY A 75 1.38 -14.58 -1.57
CA GLY A 75 0.74 -13.25 -1.49
C GLY A 75 1.40 -12.15 -0.62
N ALA A 76 2.49 -12.44 0.13
CA ALA A 76 3.28 -11.43 0.84
C ALA A 76 4.35 -10.75 -0.04
N GLU A 77 4.84 -11.40 -1.10
CA GLU A 77 5.87 -10.87 -1.99
C GLU A 77 5.30 -10.34 -3.31
N GLU A 78 3.97 -10.41 -3.47
CA GLU A 78 3.31 -10.15 -4.73
C GLU A 78 3.13 -8.68 -5.08
N VAL A 79 3.71 -7.74 -4.35
CA VAL A 79 3.60 -6.32 -4.71
C VAL A 79 4.98 -5.69 -4.82
N GLU A 80 5.35 -5.30 -6.03
CA GLU A 80 6.49 -4.40 -6.22
C GLU A 80 6.08 -2.99 -5.77
N ASN A 81 6.55 -2.57 -4.60
CA ASN A 81 6.17 -1.30 -3.97
C ASN A 81 7.39 -0.47 -3.55
N THR A 82 7.24 0.84 -3.64
CA THR A 82 8.19 1.83 -3.09
C THR A 82 7.80 2.33 -1.69
N ILE A 83 6.66 1.85 -1.17
CA ILE A 83 6.03 2.27 0.10
C ILE A 83 6.07 1.12 1.11
N VAL A 84 6.21 1.46 2.38
CA VAL A 84 6.23 0.49 3.49
C VAL A 84 4.80 0.04 3.82
N LEU A 85 4.57 -1.27 3.78
CA LEU A 85 3.29 -1.87 4.18
C LEU A 85 3.15 -1.99 5.70
N ASN A 86 1.93 -1.81 6.19
CA ASN A 86 1.63 -2.00 7.61
C ASN A 86 1.23 -3.45 7.91
N MET A 87 2.22 -4.30 8.18
CA MET A 87 2.00 -5.73 8.44
C MET A 87 1.06 -6.04 9.63
N ASN A 88 0.88 -5.11 10.58
CA ASN A 88 -0.09 -5.28 11.66
C ASN A 88 -1.55 -5.14 11.19
N LYS A 89 -1.76 -4.54 10.02
CA LYS A 89 -3.05 -4.35 9.36
C LYS A 89 -3.21 -5.20 8.09
N THR A 90 -2.17 -5.91 7.66
CA THR A 90 -2.23 -6.84 6.54
C THR A 90 -2.83 -8.17 7.00
N TYR A 91 -3.87 -8.63 6.30
CA TYR A 91 -4.53 -9.90 6.57
C TYR A 91 -4.75 -10.65 5.27
N GLU A 92 -4.70 -11.97 5.37
CA GLU A 92 -5.16 -12.87 4.32
C GLU A 92 -6.59 -13.30 4.64
N MET A 93 -7.44 -13.39 3.63
CA MET A 93 -8.80 -13.92 3.75
C MET A 93 -8.98 -15.00 2.69
N ILE A 94 -9.46 -16.18 3.12
CA ILE A 94 -9.80 -17.26 2.20
C ILE A 94 -11.31 -17.28 2.01
N VAL A 95 -11.74 -17.16 0.77
CA VAL A 95 -13.14 -17.33 0.39
C VAL A 95 -13.32 -18.70 -0.23
N CYS A 96 -13.86 -19.66 0.53
CA CYS A 96 -14.16 -21.00 0.02
C CYS A 96 -15.61 -21.09 -0.48
N GLY A 97 -15.77 -21.41 -1.77
CA GLY A 97 -17.03 -21.90 -2.31
C GLY A 97 -17.26 -23.39 -2.01
N ARG A 98 -18.11 -24.05 -2.80
CA ARG A 98 -18.25 -25.52 -2.78
C ARG A 98 -17.14 -26.16 -3.61
N THR A 99 -15.92 -26.19 -3.08
CA THR A 99 -14.77 -26.82 -3.72
C THR A 99 -14.27 -27.99 -2.86
N SER A 100 -13.63 -28.98 -3.49
CA SER A 100 -12.91 -30.07 -2.81
C SER A 100 -11.41 -29.79 -2.70
N ILE A 101 -10.98 -28.56 -3.03
CA ILE A 101 -9.57 -28.16 -3.01
C ILE A 101 -9.17 -27.89 -1.56
N PRO A 102 -8.02 -28.42 -1.08
CA PRO A 102 -7.53 -28.14 0.27
C PRO A 102 -7.21 -26.66 0.44
N LEU A 103 -7.29 -26.17 1.68
CA LEU A 103 -6.93 -24.78 2.00
C LEU A 103 -5.44 -24.54 1.71
N PRO A 104 -5.08 -23.38 1.13
CA PRO A 104 -3.68 -23.00 0.96
C PRO A 104 -2.96 -22.88 2.30
N SER A 105 -1.64 -23.09 2.26
CA SER A 105 -0.75 -22.84 3.39
C SER A 105 -0.85 -21.37 3.83
N CYS A 106 -0.61 -21.09 5.11
CA CYS A 106 -0.60 -19.71 5.60
C CYS A 106 0.59 -18.95 5.00
N ILE A 107 0.35 -17.73 4.54
CA ILE A 107 1.42 -16.84 4.10
C ILE A 107 2.27 -16.41 5.31
N PRO A 108 3.60 -16.57 5.29
CA PRO A 108 4.46 -16.16 6.40
C PRO A 108 4.26 -14.68 6.77
N SER A 109 4.22 -14.38 8.06
CA SER A 109 4.08 -13.01 8.61
C SER A 109 2.73 -12.32 8.38
N ILE A 110 1.80 -12.92 7.62
CA ILE A 110 0.45 -12.40 7.43
C ILE A 110 -0.53 -13.22 8.27
N LYS A 111 -1.42 -12.53 9.01
CA LYS A 111 -2.46 -13.20 9.80
C LYS A 111 -3.63 -13.55 8.90
N ARG A 112 -4.08 -14.80 8.94
CA ARG A 112 -5.30 -15.24 8.27
C ARG A 112 -6.54 -14.90 9.10
N LYS A 113 -7.50 -14.21 8.51
CA LYS A 113 -8.85 -14.04 9.08
C LYS A 113 -9.74 -15.15 8.52
N THR A 114 -10.29 -15.95 9.43
CA THR A 114 -11.35 -16.94 9.15
C THR A 114 -12.71 -16.29 9.12
#